data_AF-A0A142L7M2-F1
#
_entry.id   AF-A0A142L7M2-F1
#
_cell.length_a   1.000
_cell.length_b   1.000
_cell.length_c   1.000
_cell.angle_alpha   90.00
_cell.angle_beta   90.00
_cell.angle_gamma   90.00
#
_symmetry.space_group_name_H-M   'P 1'
#
loop_
_entity.id
_entity.type
_entity.pdbx_description
1 polymer ?
#
loop_
_entity_poly.entity_id
_entity_poly.type
_entity_poly.pdbx_seq_one_letter_code
_entity_poly.pdbx_strand_id
1 'polypeptide(L)'
;MMLGEKLKELREAKGLVQRQVAADLQVDTAYISKMEHNEKPVSRKHLKKLAKLYSVTENELLPIWLADKVLQLVENEKYSIQALEMVLNNVKEK
;
A
#
# COMPACT_ATOMS: atom_id res chain seq x y z
N MET A 1 -2.00 10.87 -1.36
CA MET A 1 -0.94 9.98 -0.88
C MET A 1 -1.44 8.55 -0.95
N MET A 2 -0.87 7.74 -1.84
CA MET A 2 -1.14 6.30 -1.93
C MET A 2 -0.13 5.49 -1.13
N LEU A 3 -0.27 4.16 -1.10
CA LEU A 3 0.52 3.31 -0.21
C LEU A 3 2.03 3.43 -0.46
N GLY A 4 2.47 3.43 -1.72
CA GLY A 4 3.89 3.51 -2.08
C GLY A 4 4.56 4.77 -1.55
N GLU A 5 3.91 5.92 -1.72
CA GLU A 5 4.38 7.21 -1.21
C GLU A 5 4.47 7.18 0.32
N LYS A 6 3.46 6.63 1.01
CA LYS A 6 3.50 6.49 2.47
C LYS A 6 4.65 5.60 2.94
N LEU A 7 4.91 4.50 2.26
CA LEU A 7 6.01 3.59 2.60
C LEU A 7 7.37 4.26 2.37
N LYS A 8 7.50 5.09 1.33
CA LYS A 8 8.69 5.89 1.07
C LYS A 8 8.96 6.87 2.22
N GLU A 9 7.94 7.62 2.65
CA GLU A 9 8.05 8.54 3.80
C GLU A 9 8.50 7.81 5.06
N LEU A 10 7.89 6.67 5.38
CA LEU A 10 8.24 5.88 6.55
C LEU A 10 9.67 5.32 6.48
N ARG A 11 10.10 4.87 5.30
CA ARG A 11 11.49 4.43 5.06
C ARG A 11 12.47 5.57 5.33
N GLU A 12 12.20 6.75 4.78
CA GLU A 12 13.07 7.93 4.90
C GLU A 12 13.10 8.45 6.33
N ALA A 13 11.97 8.47 7.03
CA ALA A 13 11.90 8.80 8.45
C ALA A 13 12.71 7.86 9.36
N LYS A 14 12.92 6.61 8.93
CA LYS A 14 13.80 5.64 9.61
C LYS A 14 15.26 5.72 9.17
N GLY A 15 15.61 6.61 8.23
CA GLY A 15 16.95 6.72 7.67
C GLY A 15 17.40 5.50 6.87
N LEU A 16 16.43 4.68 6.40
CA LEU A 16 16.72 3.45 5.69
C LEU A 16 16.90 3.70 4.19
N VAL A 17 17.87 3.02 3.58
CA VAL A 17 17.98 2.95 2.12
C VAL A 17 17.18 1.76 1.57
N GLN A 18 16.72 1.85 0.31
CA GLN A 18 15.86 0.83 -0.30
C GLN A 18 16.44 -0.60 -0.21
N ARG A 19 17.76 -0.76 -0.35
CA ARG A 19 18.44 -2.07 -0.23
C ARG A 19 18.29 -2.72 1.15
N GLN A 20 18.18 -1.93 2.22
CA GLN A 20 17.98 -2.47 3.58
C GLN A 20 16.56 -3.02 3.74
N VAL A 21 15.57 -2.30 3.21
CA VAL A 21 14.18 -2.75 3.19
C VAL A 21 14.04 -4.01 2.32
N ALA A 22 14.70 -4.04 1.16
CA ALA A 22 14.70 -5.19 0.26
C ALA A 22 15.23 -6.47 0.96
N ALA A 23 16.32 -6.34 1.71
CA ALA A 23 16.91 -7.43 2.48
C ALA A 23 15.94 -7.97 3.56
N ASP A 24 15.27 -7.09 4.31
CA ASP A 24 14.30 -7.49 5.35
C ASP A 24 13.06 -8.19 4.74
N LEU A 25 12.60 -7.69 3.61
CA LEU A 25 11.48 -8.26 2.87
C LEU A 25 11.85 -9.55 2.11
N GLN A 26 13.15 -9.79 1.88
CA GLN A 26 13.68 -10.87 1.03
C GLN A 26 13.22 -10.74 -0.43
N VAL A 27 13.35 -9.54 -0.97
CA VAL A 27 13.01 -9.17 -2.34
C VAL A 27 14.17 -8.41 -2.99
N ASP A 28 14.09 -8.17 -4.29
CA ASP A 28 15.06 -7.32 -4.97
C ASP A 28 14.84 -5.82 -4.68
N THR A 29 15.89 -5.02 -4.79
CA THR A 29 15.79 -3.56 -4.57
C THR A 29 14.86 -2.88 -5.58
N ALA A 30 14.75 -3.41 -6.81
CA ALA A 30 13.84 -2.84 -7.82
C ALA A 30 12.36 -3.03 -7.43
N TYR A 31 12.01 -4.09 -6.71
CA TYR A 31 10.69 -4.27 -6.11
C TYR A 31 10.38 -3.14 -5.14
N ILE A 32 11.33 -2.75 -4.26
CA ILE A 32 11.13 -1.63 -3.33
C ILE A 32 10.95 -0.31 -4.09
N SER A 33 11.75 -0.07 -5.12
CA SER A 33 11.59 1.13 -5.95
C SER A 33 10.21 1.18 -6.61
N LYS A 34 9.78 0.10 -7.29
CA LYS A 34 8.47 0.04 -7.95
C LYS A 34 7.31 0.14 -6.95
N MET A 35 7.47 -0.46 -5.78
CA MET A 35 6.51 -0.34 -4.68
C MET A 35 6.35 1.12 -4.25
N GLU A 36 7.45 1.85 -4.03
CA GLU A 36 7.42 3.25 -3.61
C GLU A 36 6.82 4.18 -4.67
N HIS A 37 6.85 3.79 -5.94
CA HIS A 37 6.22 4.51 -7.06
C HIS A 37 4.79 4.01 -7.39
N ASN A 38 4.20 3.14 -6.55
CA ASN A 38 2.88 2.51 -6.77
C ASN A 38 2.77 1.63 -8.03
N GLU A 39 3.88 1.31 -8.71
CA GLU A 39 3.91 0.47 -9.90
C GLU A 39 3.79 -1.03 -9.57
N LYS A 40 4.08 -1.40 -8.31
CA LYS A 40 4.00 -2.79 -7.85
C LYS A 40 3.17 -2.89 -6.56
N PRO A 41 2.10 -3.70 -6.54
CA PRO A 41 1.30 -3.87 -5.35
C PRO A 41 2.06 -4.61 -4.24
N VAL A 42 1.78 -4.20 -3.01
CA VAL A 42 2.31 -4.83 -1.79
C VAL A 42 1.43 -6.02 -1.42
N SER A 43 2.03 -7.15 -1.06
CA SER A 43 1.28 -8.29 -0.49
C SER A 43 0.92 -8.01 0.97
N ARG A 44 -0.16 -8.59 1.49
CA ARG A 44 -0.51 -8.42 2.91
C ARG A 44 0.58 -8.93 3.87
N LYS A 45 1.31 -9.97 3.46
CA LYS A 45 2.50 -10.47 4.17
C LYS A 45 3.59 -9.40 4.26
N HIS A 46 3.88 -8.72 3.16
CA HIS A 46 4.88 -7.63 3.14
C HIS A 46 4.39 -6.40 3.89
N LEU A 47 3.10 -6.07 3.81
CA LEU A 47 2.51 -4.95 4.57
C LEU A 47 2.76 -5.11 6.08
N LYS A 48 2.52 -6.31 6.62
CA LYS A 48 2.76 -6.62 8.03
C LYS A 48 4.25 -6.52 8.42
N LYS A 49 5.16 -6.97 7.54
CA LYS A 49 6.61 -6.82 7.75
C LYS A 49 7.02 -5.34 7.76
N LEU A 50 6.55 -4.57 6.79
CA LEU A 50 6.83 -3.14 6.66
C LEU A 50 6.31 -2.35 7.86
N ALA A 51 5.10 -2.66 8.34
CA ALA A 51 4.57 -2.07 9.56
C ALA A 51 5.52 -2.25 10.75
N LYS A 52 6.01 -3.49 10.95
CA LYS A 52 7.00 -3.80 11.98
C LYS A 52 8.32 -3.06 11.76
N LEU A 53 8.87 -3.10 10.54
CA LEU A 53 10.14 -2.46 10.18
C LEU A 53 10.10 -0.95 10.43
N TYR A 54 8.99 -0.31 10.11
CA TYR A 54 8.80 1.13 10.29
C TYR A 54 8.22 1.52 11.65
N SER A 55 8.01 0.54 12.55
CA SER A 55 7.46 0.76 13.90
C SER A 55 6.10 1.48 13.90
N VAL A 56 5.26 1.15 12.93
CA VAL A 56 3.85 1.59 12.85
C VAL A 56 2.92 0.40 13.01
N THR A 57 1.65 0.65 13.31
CA THR A 57 0.67 -0.44 13.38
C THR A 57 0.21 -0.86 11.98
N GLU A 58 -0.17 -2.13 11.81
CA GLU A 58 -0.79 -2.59 10.54
C GLU A 58 -2.06 -1.78 10.24
N ASN A 59 -2.79 -1.36 11.28
CA ASN A 59 -4.02 -0.58 11.16
C ASN A 59 -3.83 0.80 10.54
N GLU A 60 -2.63 1.39 10.64
CA GLU A 60 -2.31 2.66 9.98
C GLU A 60 -2.10 2.47 8.47
N LEU A 61 -1.59 1.32 8.04
CA LEU A 61 -1.29 1.03 6.64
C LEU A 61 -2.44 0.34 5.91
N LEU A 62 -3.26 -0.43 6.64
CA LEU A 62 -4.28 -1.29 6.05
C LEU A 62 -5.36 -0.52 5.27
N PRO A 63 -5.90 0.63 5.75
CA PRO A 63 -6.88 1.40 4.97
C PRO A 63 -6.29 1.92 3.66
N ILE A 64 -5.04 2.39 3.69
CA ILE A 64 -4.33 2.90 2.50
C ILE A 64 -4.07 1.75 1.52
N TRP A 65 -3.67 0.59 2.03
CA TRP A 65 -3.46 -0.62 1.22
C TRP A 65 -4.75 -1.12 0.57
N LEU A 66 -5.87 -1.11 1.30
CA LEU A 66 -7.18 -1.46 0.74
C LEU A 66 -7.63 -0.47 -0.33
N ALA A 67 -7.46 0.84 -0.07
CA ALA A 67 -7.78 1.88 -1.04
C ALA A 67 -6.97 1.71 -2.34
N ASP A 68 -5.68 1.39 -2.25
CA ASP A 68 -4.82 1.12 -3.41
C ASP A 68 -5.30 -0.10 -4.21
N LYS A 69 -5.73 -1.16 -3.53
CA LYS A 69 -6.33 -2.34 -4.18
C LYS A 69 -7.62 -2.03 -4.89
N VAL A 70 -8.49 -1.24 -4.25
CA VAL A 70 -9.75 -0.81 -4.85
C VAL A 70 -9.48 0.08 -6.06
N LEU A 71 -8.53 1.02 -5.96
CA LEU A 71 -8.15 1.89 -7.07
C LEU A 71 -7.64 1.08 -8.27
N GLN A 72 -6.69 0.14 -8.06
CA GLN A 72 -6.17 -0.74 -9.12
C GLN A 72 -7.27 -1.54 -9.83
N LEU A 73 -8.35 -1.89 -9.12
CA LEU A 73 -9.46 -2.65 -9.69
C LEU A 73 -10.37 -1.78 -10.57
N VAL A 74 -10.50 -0.48 -10.25
CA VAL A 74 -11.54 0.38 -10.83
C VAL A 74 -10.99 1.51 -11.70
N GLU A 75 -9.68 1.79 -11.67
CA GLU A 75 -9.06 2.96 -12.32
C GLU A 75 -9.32 3.05 -13.84
N ASN A 76 -9.48 1.93 -14.52
CA ASN A 76 -9.71 1.85 -15.97
C ASN A 76 -11.17 1.52 -16.33
N GLU A 77 -12.08 1.55 -15.36
CA GLU A 77 -13.47 1.18 -15.54
C GLU A 77 -14.36 2.41 -15.74
N LYS A 78 -15.22 2.36 -16.77
CA LYS A 78 -16.14 3.45 -17.12
C LYS A 78 -17.11 3.81 -15.98
N TYR A 79 -17.51 2.81 -15.19
CA TYR A 79 -18.50 2.95 -14.13
C TYR A 79 -17.89 2.88 -12.72
N SER A 80 -16.59 3.18 -12.59
CA SER A 80 -15.83 3.10 -11.33
C SER A 80 -16.48 3.84 -10.17
N ILE A 81 -16.85 5.11 -10.37
CA ILE A 81 -17.50 5.94 -9.34
C ILE A 81 -18.82 5.33 -8.88
N GLN A 82 -19.70 4.97 -9.82
CA GLN A 82 -21.00 4.38 -9.50
C GLN A 82 -20.86 3.07 -8.73
N ALA A 83 -19.90 2.22 -9.12
CA ALA A 83 -19.62 0.97 -8.40
C ALA A 83 -19.14 1.23 -6.96
N LEU A 84 -18.26 2.22 -6.76
CA LEU A 84 -17.78 2.61 -5.43
C LEU A 84 -18.90 3.16 -4.54
N GLU A 85 -19.80 3.97 -5.09
CA GLU A 85 -20.98 4.49 -4.38
C GLU A 85 -21.91 3.36 -3.93
N MET A 86 -22.17 2.39 -4.81
CA MET A 86 -22.97 1.20 -4.47
C MET A 86 -22.33 0.40 -3.31
N VAL A 87 -21.02 0.17 -3.37
CA VAL A 87 -20.30 -0.53 -2.28
C VAL A 87 -20.39 0.25 -0.97
N LEU A 88 -20.18 1.56 -1.02
CA LEU A 88 -20.21 2.41 0.18
C LEU A 88 -21.58 2.40 0.86
N ASN A 89 -22.67 2.46 0.09
CA ASN A 89 -24.02 2.39 0.64
C ASN A 89 -24.27 1.04 1.33
N ASN A 90 -23.88 -0.07 0.69
CA ASN A 90 -24.03 -1.42 1.28
C ASN A 90 -23.19 -1.64 2.54
N VAL A 91 -22.02 -0.99 2.67
CA VAL A 91 -21.17 -1.10 3.87
C VAL A 91 -21.74 -0.26 5.02
N LYS A 92 -22.32 0.91 4.76
CA LYS A 92 -22.92 1.78 5.79
C LYS A 92 -24.21 1.21 6.38
N GLU A 93 -24.91 0.36 5.64
CA GLU A 93 -26.15 -0.30 6.09
C GLU A 93 -25.90 -1.54 6.96
N LYS A 94 -24.64 -1.96 7.12
CA LYS A 94 -24.21 -3.06 8.01
C LYS A 94 -23.67 -2.53 9.32
#